data_AF-A0A7J7L7Z5-F1
#
_entry.id   AF-A0A7J7L7Z5-F1
#
_cell.length_a   1.000
_cell.length_b   1.000
_cell.length_c   1.000
_cell.angle_alpha   90.00
_cell.angle_beta   90.00
_cell.angle_gamma   90.00
#
_symmetry.space_group_name_H-M   'P 1'
#
loop_
_entity.id
_entity.type
_entity.pdbx_description
1 polymer ?
#
loop_
_entity_poly.entity_id
_entity_poly.type
_entity_poly.pdbx_seq_one_letter_code
_entity_poly.pdbx_strand_id
1 'polypeptide(L)' 'MARLIAGTHYRGDFEERLLKLIDEAKQSNGSIILFIDEVHTLVGAGKQDAANILKPALARGEIKCMAATTHNGIQDAH' A
#
# COMPACT_ATOMS: atom_id res chain seq x y z
N MET A 1 -8.67 11.59 8.61
CA MET A 1 -7.23 11.25 8.69
C MET A 1 -7.11 9.74 8.79
N ALA A 2 -6.89 9.05 7.67
CA ALA A 2 -6.68 7.60 7.68
C ALA A 2 -5.25 7.31 8.16
N ARG A 3 -5.15 6.85 9.41
CA ARG A 3 -3.89 6.60 10.11
C ARG A 3 -3.60 5.09 10.00
N LEU A 4 -3.13 4.65 8.83
CA LEU A 4 -2.85 3.22 8.56
C LEU A 4 -1.84 2.61 9.54
N ILE A 5 -0.95 3.45 10.08
CA ILE A 5 0.25 3.04 10.82
C ILE A 5 0.11 3.24 12.35
N ALA A 6 -0.92 3.93 12.84
CA ALA A 6 -1.08 4.11 14.29
C ALA A 6 -1.95 3.01 14.90
N GLY A 7 -1.30 1.94 15.36
CA GLY A 7 -1.88 1.01 16.35
C GLY A 7 -1.84 -0.48 16.02
N THR A 8 -1.17 -0.93 14.95
CA THR A 8 -1.11 -2.36 14.65
C THR A 8 0.07 -3.02 15.39
N HIS A 9 -0.19 -3.48 16.61
CA HIS A 9 0.76 -4.30 17.38
C HIS A 9 0.81 -5.76 16.88
N TYR A 10 -0.06 -6.15 15.93
CA TYR A 10 -0.13 -7.50 15.37
C TYR A 10 -0.13 -7.50 13.84
N ARG A 11 0.60 -8.47 13.27
CA ARG A 11 0.80 -8.64 11.83
C ARG A 11 -0.53 -8.81 11.05
N GLY A 12 -1.47 -9.59 11.58
CA GLY A 12 -2.74 -9.87 10.89
C GLY A 12 -3.63 -8.63 10.72
N ASP A 13 -3.68 -7.76 11.73
CA ASP A 13 -4.57 -6.60 11.74
C ASP A 13 -4.21 -5.57 10.65
N PHE A 14 -2.93 -5.44 10.33
CA PHE A 14 -2.47 -4.53 9.28
C PHE A 14 -2.88 -5.03 7.89
N GLU A 15 -2.66 -6.32 7.61
CA GLU A 15 -3.03 -6.92 6.32
C GLU A 15 -4.54 -6.87 6.09
N GLU A 16 -5.35 -7.18 7.12
CA GLU A 16 -6.81 -7.10 7.02
C GLU A 16 -7.30 -5.67 6.74
N ARG A 17 -6.69 -4.67 7.38
CA ARG A 17 -7.02 -3.26 7.12
C ARG A 17 -6.62 -2.83 5.71
N LEU A 18 -5.46 -3.27 5.23
CA LEU A 18 -5.00 -2.97 3.89
C LEU A 18 -5.91 -3.60 2.82
N LEU A 19 -6.36 -4.84 3.04
CA LEU A 19 -7.33 -5.51 2.17
C LEU A 19 -8.64 -4.72 2.08
N LYS A 20 -9.21 -4.31 3.23
CA LYS A 20 -10.46 -3.51 3.26
C LYS A 20 -10.32 -2.19 2.49
N LEU A 21 -9.20 -1.48 2.65
CA LEU A 21 -8.96 -0.23 1.92
C LEU A 21 -8.81 -0.43 0.42
N ILE A 22 -8.14 -1.52 0.01
CA ILE A 22 -8.03 -1.87 -1.40
C ILE A 22 -9.41 -2.18 -1.96
N ASP A 23 -10.24 -2.94 -1.25
CA ASP A 23 -11.60 -3.26 -1.71
C ASP A 23 -12.49 -2.02 -1.83
N GLU A 24 -12.42 -1.07 -0.88
CA GLU A 24 -13.09 0.23 -1.01
C GLU A 24 -12.59 1.01 -2.23
N ALA A 25 -11.28 1.05 -2.46
CA ALA A 25 -10.69 1.73 -3.61
C ALA A 25 -11.16 1.11 -4.93
N LYS A 26 -11.26 -0.23 -5.01
CA LYS A 26 -11.80 -0.94 -6.18
C LYS A 26 -13.26 -0.59 -6.44
N GLN A 27 -14.09 -0.63 -5.39
CA GLN A 27 -15.52 -0.32 -5.47
C GLN A 27 -15.79 1.14 -5.86
N SER A 28 -14.81 2.04 -5.66
CA SER A 28 -14.93 3.44 -6.05
C SER A 28 -14.91 3.69 -7.56
N ASN A 29 -14.68 2.66 -8.38
CA ASN A 29 -14.59 2.75 -9.85
C ASN A 29 -13.65 3.88 -10.32
N GLY A 30 -12.50 4.00 -9.65
CA GLY A 30 -11.45 4.97 -9.99
C GLY A 30 -11.67 6.40 -9.47
N SER A 31 -12.64 6.59 -8.57
CA SER A 31 -12.89 7.86 -7.87
C SER A 31 -11.93 8.08 -6.69
N ILE A 32 -11.39 7.01 -6.11
CA ILE A 32 -10.36 7.07 -5.06
C ILE A 32 -8.98 6.89 -5.69
N ILE A 33 -8.06 7.78 -5.31
CA ILE A 33 -6.63 7.66 -5.60
C ILE A 33 -5.92 7.44 -4.27
N LEU A 34 -5.20 6.32 -4.16
CA LEU A 34 -4.36 6.05 -3.00
C LEU A 34 -3.07 6.85 -3.12
N PHE A 35 -2.64 7.48 -2.04
CA PHE A 35 -1.35 8.15 -1.96
C PHE A 35 -0.48 7.45 -0.92
N ILE A 36 0.72 7.04 -1.32
CA ILE A 36 1.69 6.36 -0.48
C ILE A 36 2.94 7.22 -0.43
N ASP A 37 3.13 7.90 0.69
CA ASP A 37 4.39 8.56 0.99
C ASP A 37 5.38 7.50 1.49
N GLU A 38 6.59 7.50 0.94
CA GLU A 38 7.64 6.50 1.19
C GLU A 38 7.25 5.06 0.84
N VAL A 39 7.00 4.77 -0.44
CA VAL A 39 6.59 3.43 -0.90
C VAL A 39 7.59 2.32 -0.52
N HIS A 40 8.88 2.63 -0.34
CA HIS A 40 9.87 1.66 0.11
C HIS A 40 9.53 1.05 1.48
N THR A 41 8.75 1.74 2.33
CA THR A 41 8.27 1.21 3.62
C THR A 41 7.32 0.02 3.45
N LEU A 42 6.63 -0.07 2.30
CA LEU A 42 5.71 -1.18 1.97
C LEU A 42 6.39 -2.33 1.22
N VAL A 43 7.59 -2.10 0.67
CA VAL A 43 8.27 -3.04 -0.25
C VAL A 43 9.55 -3.65 0.36
N GLY A 44 10.28 -2.94 1.24
CA GLY A 44 11.69 -3.26 1.52
C GLY A 44 12.15 -3.45 2.97
N ALA A 45 11.35 -3.16 4.00
CA ALA A 45 11.87 -3.06 5.37
C ALA A 45 11.67 -4.30 6.27
N GLY A 46 11.47 -5.50 5.70
CA GLY A 46 11.38 -6.75 6.49
C GLY A 46 10.17 -6.87 7.43
N LYS A 47 9.19 -5.97 7.34
CA LYS A 47 7.93 -6.01 8.08
C LYS A 47 6.75 -6.00 7.12
N GLN A 48 6.23 -7.20 6.86
CA GLN A 48 4.99 -7.49 6.13
C GLN A 48 4.96 -6.99 4.69
N ASP A 49 4.83 -7.94 3.76
CA ASP A 49 4.89 -7.67 2.33
C ASP A 49 3.53 -7.16 1.82
N ALA A 50 3.19 -5.94 2.25
CA ALA A 50 2.03 -5.18 1.75
C ALA A 50 2.04 -5.08 0.22
N ALA A 51 3.23 -5.11 -0.38
CA ALA A 51 3.39 -5.10 -1.83
C ALA A 51 2.75 -6.32 -2.50
N ASN A 52 2.71 -7.50 -1.86
CA ASN A 52 2.01 -8.67 -2.41
C ASN A 52 0.50 -8.48 -2.52
N ILE A 53 -0.09 -7.62 -1.68
CA ILE A 53 -1.51 -7.29 -1.73
C ILE A 53 -1.77 -6.18 -2.78
N LEU A 54 -0.90 -5.16 -2.82
CA LEU A 54 -1.05 -4.01 -3.71
C LEU A 54 -0.71 -4.31 -5.18
N LYS A 55 0.35 -5.07 -5.45
CA LYS A 55 0.85 -5.34 -6.82
C LYS A 55 -0.23 -5.93 -7.74
N PRO A 56 -1.00 -6.96 -7.36
CA PRO A 56 -2.02 -7.54 -8.24
C PRO A 56 -3.15 -6.56 -8.58
N ALA A 57 -3.63 -5.77 -7.61
CA ALA A 57 -4.70 -4.80 -7.83
C ALA A 57 -4.24 -3.65 -8.76
N LEU A 58 -2.99 -3.20 -8.60
CA LEU A 58 -2.36 -2.21 -9.48
C LEU A 58 -2.16 -2.77 -10.90
N ALA A 59 -1.64 -3.99 -11.03
CA ALA A 59 -1.38 -4.62 -12.32
C ALA A 59 -2.64 -4.84 -13.15
N ARG A 60 -3.78 -5.09 -12.50
CA ARG A 60 -5.10 -5.22 -13.16
C ARG A 60 -5.79 -3.87 -13.41
N GLY A 61 -5.24 -2.75 -12.94
CA GLY A 61 -5.85 -1.42 -13.07
C GLY A 61 -7.11 -1.23 -12.23
N GLU A 62 -7.31 -2.08 -11.20
CA GLU A 62 -8.52 -2.03 -10.34
C GLU A 62 -8.48 -0.84 -9.37
N ILE A 63 -7.29 -0.30 -9.11
CA ILE A 63 -7.06 0.85 -8.22
C ILE A 63 -6.11 1.85 -8.88
N LYS A 64 -6.25 3.13 -8.51
CA LYS A 64 -5.29 4.19 -8.85
C LYS A 64 -4.44 4.51 -7.63
N CYS A 65 -3.13 4.62 -7.82
CA CYS A 65 -2.18 4.93 -6.76
C CYS A 65 -1.11 5.90 -7.25
N MET A 66 -0.77 6.86 -6.40
CA MET A 66 0.41 7.71 -6.53
C MET A 66 1.36 7.37 -5.39
N ALA A 67 2.63 7.14 -5.71
CA ALA A 67 3.65 6.77 -4.75
C ALA A 67 4.78 7.80 -4.76
N ALA A 68 5.29 8.13 -3.59
CA ALA A 68 6.48 8.94 -3.40
C ALA A 68 7.56 8.11 -2.70
N THR A 69 8.83 8.37 -3.05
CA THR A 69 9.99 7.83 -2.33
C THR A 69 11.19 8.71 -2.62
N THR A 70 12.22 8.58 -1.80
CA THR A 70 13.54 9.13 -2.10
C THR A 70 14.24 8.31 -3.18
N HIS A 71 15.27 8.89 -3.80
CA HIS A 71 16.09 8.21 -4.80
C HIS A 71 16.72 6.91 -4.27
N ASN A 72 17.17 6.91 -3.01
CA ASN A 72 17.74 5.73 -2.37
C ASN A 72 16.71 4.59 -2.29
N GLY A 73 15.47 4.89 -1.92
CA GLY A 73 14.42 3.87 -1.85
C GLY A 73 14.06 3.22 -3.20
N ILE A 74 14.42 3.85 -4.33
CA ILE A 74 14.32 3.22 -5.66
C ILE A 74 15.51 2.27 -5.90
N GLN A 75 16.71 2.66 -5.49
CA GLN A 75 17.91 1.83 -5.63
C GLN A 75 17.82 0.55 -4.78
N ASP A 76 17.28 0.66 -3.56
CA ASP A 76 17.13 -0.47 -2.63
C ASP A 76 16.02 -1.46 -3.03
N ALA A 77 15.20 -1.13 -4.04
CA ALA A 77 14.13 -1.99 -4.54
C ALA A 77 14.57 -2.93 -5.68
N HIS A 78 15.80 -2.78 -6.17
CA HIS A 78 16.45 -3.66 -7.15
C HIS A 78 17.27 -4.75 -6.48
#